data_AF-X1KQ28-F1
#
_entry.id   AF-X1KQ28-F1
#
_cell.length_a   1.000
_cell.length_b   1.000
_cell.length_c   1.000
_cell.angle_alpha   90.00
_cell.angle_beta   90.00
_cell.angle_gamma   90.00
#
_symmetry.space_group_name_H-M   'P 1'
#
loop_
_entity.id
_entity.type
_entity.pdbx_description
1 polymer ?
#
loop_
_entity_poly.entity_id
_entity_poly.type
_entity_poly.pdbx_seq_one_letter_code
_entity_poly.pdbx_strand_id
1 'polypeptide(L)' 'MAIKVGINGFGRIGRNVFRAGLKDKEIDFVAVNDITDAKTLAHLLKYDSVHGKLPEVKLEDDTILVGER' A
#
# COMPACT_ATOMS: atom_id res chain seq x y z
N MET A 1 -8.06 6.23 18.54
CA MET A 1 -6.66 6.02 18.11
C MET A 1 -6.71 4.92 17.07
N ALA A 2 -6.22 5.15 15.85
CA ALA A 2 -6.18 4.09 14.84
C ALA A 2 -5.13 3.04 15.21
N ILE A 3 -5.39 1.78 14.86
CA ILE A 3 -4.47 0.65 15.03
C ILE A 3 -3.40 0.77 13.97
N LYS A 4 -2.13 0.82 14.41
CA LYS A 4 -0.97 0.87 13.52
C LYS A 4 -0.69 -0.53 12.98
N VAL A 5 -0.65 -0.67 11.67
CA VAL A 5 -0.45 -1.95 10.99
C VAL A 5 0.77 -1.89 10.09
N GLY A 6 1.64 -2.88 10.23
CA GLY A 6 2.71 -3.17 9.28
C GLY A 6 2.37 -4.40 8.44
N ILE A 7 2.76 -4.41 7.16
CA ILE A 7 2.58 -5.57 6.28
C ILE A 7 3.95 -6.15 5.91
N ASN A 8 4.21 -7.38 6.34
CA ASN A 8 5.40 -8.12 5.94
C ASN A 8 5.06 -9.09 4.79
N GLY A 9 5.53 -8.78 3.59
CA GLY A 9 5.12 -9.40 2.33
C GLY A 9 4.04 -8.59 1.63
N PHE A 10 4.44 -7.64 0.78
CA PHE A 10 3.59 -6.78 -0.04
C PHE A 10 3.29 -7.39 -1.43
N GLY A 11 3.06 -8.70 -1.43
CA GLY A 11 2.56 -9.47 -2.57
C GLY A 11 1.06 -9.28 -2.81
N ARG A 12 0.42 -10.25 -3.51
CA ARG A 12 -1.02 -10.13 -3.86
C ARG A 12 -1.92 -9.85 -2.65
N ILE A 13 -1.79 -10.64 -1.58
CA ILE A 13 -2.64 -10.48 -0.39
C ILE A 13 -2.30 -9.19 0.36
N GLY A 14 -1.01 -8.90 0.58
CA GLY A 14 -0.59 -7.67 1.26
C GLY A 14 -1.14 -6.40 0.59
N ARG A 15 -1.03 -6.28 -0.74
CA ARG A 15 -1.58 -5.14 -1.48
C ARG A 15 -3.10 -5.08 -1.43
N ASN A 16 -3.78 -6.22 -1.47
CA ASN A 16 -5.24 -6.26 -1.39
C ASN A 16 -5.76 -5.95 0.02
N VAL A 17 -5.05 -6.36 1.07
CA VAL A 17 -5.35 -5.95 2.45
C VAL A 17 -5.20 -4.44 2.60
N PHE A 18 -4.11 -3.87 2.10
CA PHE A 18 -3.93 -2.43 2.08
C PHE A 18 -5.09 -1.73 1.34
N ARG A 19 -5.41 -2.17 0.11
CA ARG A 19 -6.52 -1.62 -0.69
C ARG A 19 -7.87 -1.71 0.03
N ALA A 20 -8.16 -2.81 0.71
CA ALA A 20 -9.40 -2.99 1.45
C ALA A 20 -9.48 -2.06 2.68
N GLY A 21 -8.37 -1.85 3.37
CA GLY A 21 -8.29 -0.99 4.56
C GLY A 21 -8.18 0.51 4.27
N LEU A 22 -8.03 0.93 3.00
CA LEU A 22 -7.85 2.35 2.63
C LEU A 22 -8.96 3.29 3.11
N LYS A 23 -10.19 2.77 3.29
CA LYS A 23 -11.34 3.57 3.76
C LYS A 23 -11.63 3.38 5.24
N ASP A 24 -10.91 2.47 5.90
CA ASP A 24 -11.07 2.22 7.31
C ASP A 24 -10.32 3.30 8.12
N LYS A 25 -11.03 3.95 9.04
CA LYS A 25 -10.47 4.98 9.93
C LYS A 25 -9.85 4.39 11.19
N GLU A 26 -10.12 3.12 11.47
CA GLU A 26 -9.55 2.40 12.60
C GLU A 26 -8.19 1.77 12.26
N ILE A 27 -7.77 1.79 10.99
CA ILE A 27 -6.50 1.25 10.53
C ILE A 27 -5.60 2.37 9.99
N ASP A 28 -4.35 2.35 10.46
CA ASP A 28 -3.27 3.22 9.99
C ASP A 28 -2.10 2.33 9.51
N PHE A 29 -1.91 2.25 8.20
CA PHE A 29 -0.81 1.46 7.62
C PHE A 29 0.48 2.28 7.65
N VAL A 30 1.39 1.88 8.53
CA VAL A 30 2.59 2.69 8.84
C VAL A 30 3.87 2.16 8.20
N ALA A 31 3.88 0.91 7.75
CA ALA A 31 5.06 0.28 7.14
C ALA A 31 4.70 -0.92 6.27
N VAL A 32 5.52 -1.15 5.24
CA VAL A 32 5.53 -2.38 4.45
C VAL A 32 6.96 -2.90 4.35
N ASN A 33 7.13 -4.22 4.29
CA ASN A 33 8.42 -4.87 4.06
C ASN A 33 8.27 -5.93 2.96
N ASP A 34 9.23 -6.00 2.04
CA ASP A 34 9.29 -7.00 0.96
C ASP A 34 10.74 -7.21 0.48
N ILE A 35 10.94 -8.10 -0.50
CA ILE A 35 12.24 -8.43 -1.11
C ILE A 35 12.53 -7.62 -2.38
N THR A 36 11.91 -6.44 -2.52
CA THR A 36 12.07 -5.55 -3.68
C THR A 36 11.99 -4.08 -3.26
N ASP A 37 12.32 -3.17 -4.18
CA ASP A 37 12.40 -1.73 -3.89
C ASP A 37 11.01 -1.05 -3.82
N ALA A 38 10.93 0.08 -3.10
CA ALA A 38 9.68 0.81 -2.91
C ALA A 38 9.08 1.31 -4.23
N LYS A 39 9.91 1.61 -5.25
CA LYS A 39 9.45 1.99 -6.58
C LYS A 39 8.66 0.88 -7.27
N THR A 40 9.14 -0.35 -7.16
CA THR A 40 8.49 -1.55 -7.69
C THR A 40 7.21 -1.82 -6.91
N LEU A 41 7.25 -1.74 -5.58
CA LEU A 41 6.05 -1.89 -4.74
C LEU A 41 4.98 -0.84 -5.05
N ALA A 42 5.36 0.44 -5.22
CA ALA A 42 4.44 1.51 -5.59
C ALA A 42 3.80 1.26 -6.96
N HIS A 43 4.59 0.78 -7.94
CA HIS A 43 4.07 0.43 -9.26
C HIS A 43 3.04 -0.72 -9.17
N LEU A 44 3.39 -1.79 -8.45
CA LEU A 44 2.52 -2.97 -8.26
C LEU A 44 1.27 -2.66 -7.43
N LEU A 45 1.33 -1.69 -6.53
CA LEU A 45 0.17 -1.19 -5.80
C LEU A 45 -0.74 -0.36 -6.70
N LYS A 46 -0.15 0.49 -7.54
CA LYS A 46 -0.86 1.36 -8.48
C LYS A 46 -1.57 0.58 -9.58
N TYR A 47 -0.94 -0.46 -10.12
CA TYR A 47 -1.48 -1.24 -11.24
C TYR A 47 -1.68 -2.69 -10.84
N ASP A 48 -2.94 -3.11 -10.74
CA ASP A 48 -3.32 -4.49 -10.50
C ASP A 48 -4.12 -5.02 -11.70
N SER A 49 -3.78 -6.20 -12.20
CA SER A 49 -4.43 -6.77 -13.38
C SER A 49 -5.88 -7.22 -13.14
N VAL A 50 -6.25 -7.53 -11.89
CA VAL A 50 -7.58 -8.04 -11.53
C VAL A 50 -8.47 -6.90 -11.04
N HIS A 51 -7.93 -6.05 -10.17
CA HIS A 51 -8.69 -4.96 -9.53
C HIS A 51 -8.47 -3.60 -10.17
N GLY A 52 -7.67 -3.54 -11.25
CA GLY A 52 -7.40 -2.32 -11.99
C GLY A 52 -6.49 -1.34 -11.25
N LYS A 53 -6.49 -0.11 -11.77
CA LYS A 53 -5.62 0.97 -11.30
C LYS A 53 -6.13 1.56 -9.98
N LEU A 54 -5.26 1.60 -8.96
CA LEU A 54 -5.47 2.41 -7.76
C LEU A 54 -5.00 3.85 -8.08
N PRO A 55 -5.87 4.86 -7.98
CA PRO A 55 -5.48 6.25 -8.25
C PRO A 55 -4.57 6.78 -7.13
N GLU A 56 -3.92 7.93 -7.39
CA GLU A 56 -3.18 8.72 -6.39
C GLU A 56 -2.00 8.03 -5.69
N VAL A 57 -1.51 6.91 -6.22
CA VAL A 57 -0.26 6.31 -5.75
C VAL A 57 0.94 7.09 -6.29
N LYS A 58 1.77 7.58 -5.37
CA LYS A 58 3.05 8.28 -5.59
C LYS A 58 4.16 7.65 -4.75
N LEU A 59 5.40 7.87 -5.15
CA LEU A 59 6.59 7.51 -4.39
C LEU A 59 7.35 8.80 -4.09
N GLU A 60 7.66 9.04 -2.83
CA GLU A 60 8.55 10.08 -2.36
C GLU A 60 9.66 9.41 -1.55
N ASP A 61 10.89 9.44 -2.08
CA ASP A 61 12.02 8.67 -1.59
C ASP A 61 11.69 7.16 -1.43
N ASP A 62 11.58 6.69 -0.19
CA ASP A 62 11.24 5.30 0.17
C ASP A 62 9.82 5.19 0.77
N THR A 63 9.01 6.23 0.62
CA THR A 63 7.64 6.31 1.14
C THR A 63 6.63 6.26 0.01
N ILE A 64 5.67 5.34 0.12
CA ILE A 64 4.56 5.21 -0.82
C ILE A 64 3.38 6.01 -0.28
N LEU A 65 2.98 7.04 -1.01
CA LEU A 65 1.83 7.89 -0.69
C LEU A 65 0.62 7.44 -1.51
N VAL A 66 -0.55 7.37 -0.87
CA VAL A 66 -1.83 6.98 -1.48
C VAL A 66 -2.92 7.96 -1.06
N GLY A 67 -3.19 8.95 -1.90
CA GLY A 67 -4.12 10.03 -1.57
C GLY A 67 -3.55 10.93 -0.47
N GLU A 68 -4.25 11.03 0.65
CA GLU A 68 -3.83 11.79 1.85
C GLU A 68 -3.10 10.91 2.90
N ARG A 69 -2.80 9.65 2.55
CA ARG A 69 -2.17 8.66 3.45
C ARG A 69 -0.79 8.26 2.97
#